data_AF-A0A1T4Y179-F1
#
_entry.id   AF-A0A1T4Y179-F1
#
_cell.length_a   1.000
_cell.length_b   1.000
_cell.length_c   1.000
_cell.angle_alpha   90.00
_cell.angle_beta   90.00
_cell.angle_gamma   90.00
#
_symmetry.space_group_name_H-M   'P 1'
#
loop_
_entity.id
_entity.type
_entity.pdbx_description
1 polymer ?
#
loop_
_entity_poly.entity_id
_entity_poly.type
_entity_poly.pdbx_seq_one_letter_code
_entity_poly.pdbx_strand_id
1 'polypeptide(L)'
;MSSTNKKGAGLILSLLTAVVGAVGLGFCIVNAGTDSFRKIGTSPVVIGCAVIAILALVLRVVLDKKLAIAADAMSVVAGIALVVAAAQFISPRVNTIASIMTFTNNAQTMADLSSAIYGTAALLIAVVLNIIAAFTNVNEQ
;
A
#
# COMPACT_ATOMS: atom_id res chain seq x y z
N MET A 1 19.94 -21.13 8.40
CA MET A 1 18.57 -21.13 7.83
C MET A 1 18.70 -21.49 6.35
N SER A 2 18.18 -22.63 5.91
CA SER A 2 18.35 -23.12 4.51
C SER A 2 17.70 -22.17 3.51
N SER A 3 18.31 -21.97 2.33
CA SER A 3 17.88 -21.07 1.24
C SER A 3 16.39 -21.25 0.87
N THR A 4 15.88 -22.47 0.91
CA THR A 4 14.46 -22.80 0.66
C THR A 4 13.49 -22.13 1.65
N ASN A 5 13.88 -21.93 2.90
CA ASN A 5 13.04 -21.27 3.92
C ASN A 5 12.97 -19.75 3.73
N LYS A 6 14.03 -19.12 3.20
CA LYS A 6 14.05 -17.67 2.92
C LYS A 6 13.16 -17.32 1.74
N LYS A 7 13.22 -18.13 0.67
CA LYS A 7 12.36 -18.00 -0.51
C LYS A 7 10.88 -18.18 -0.19
N GLY A 8 10.55 -19.20 0.61
CA GLY A 8 9.18 -19.41 1.09
C GLY A 8 8.64 -18.24 1.92
N ALA A 9 9.49 -17.65 2.78
CA ALA A 9 9.11 -16.47 3.55
C ALA A 9 8.85 -15.25 2.66
N GLY A 10 9.71 -14.98 1.66
CA GLY A 10 9.54 -13.87 0.72
C GLY A 10 8.24 -13.93 -0.09
N LEU A 11 7.79 -15.12 -0.45
CA LEU A 11 6.49 -15.34 -1.11
C LEU A 11 5.31 -15.04 -0.19
N ILE A 12 5.34 -15.52 1.06
CA ILE A 12 4.29 -15.25 2.06
C ILE A 12 4.21 -13.75 2.35
N LEU A 13 5.36 -13.09 2.50
CA LEU A 13 5.45 -11.64 2.69
C LEU A 13 4.90 -10.86 1.48
N SER A 14 5.13 -11.34 0.25
CA SER A 14 4.57 -10.70 -0.96
C SER A 14 3.04 -10.81 -1.00
N LEU A 15 2.48 -11.97 -0.64
CA LEU A 15 1.03 -12.15 -0.49
C LEU A 15 0.45 -11.25 0.61
N LEU A 16 1.11 -11.20 1.77
CA LEU A 16 0.70 -10.34 2.87
C LEU A 16 0.71 -8.86 2.44
N THR A 17 1.75 -8.44 1.72
CA THR A 17 1.86 -7.09 1.16
C THR A 17 0.68 -6.77 0.25
N ALA A 18 0.25 -7.71 -0.60
CA ALA A 18 -0.89 -7.52 -1.48
C ALA A 18 -2.20 -7.35 -0.69
N VAL A 19 -2.40 -8.15 0.37
CA VAL A 19 -3.57 -8.03 1.26
C VAL A 19 -3.58 -6.68 1.97
N VAL A 20 -2.45 -6.27 2.57
CA VAL A 20 -2.34 -4.99 3.27
C VAL A 20 -2.53 -3.81 2.30
N GLY A 21 -2.00 -3.90 1.08
CA GLY A 21 -2.22 -2.91 0.03
C GLY A 21 -3.68 -2.79 -0.39
N ALA A 22 -4.40 -3.92 -0.51
CA ALA A 22 -5.84 -3.94 -0.80
C ALA A 22 -6.67 -3.33 0.35
N VAL A 23 -6.32 -3.64 1.60
CA VAL A 23 -6.94 -3.03 2.79
C VAL A 23 -6.71 -1.52 2.80
N GLY A 24 -5.48 -1.08 2.52
CA GLY A 24 -5.14 0.35 2.41
C GLY A 24 -5.97 1.05 1.34
N LEU A 25 -6.12 0.45 0.15
CA LEU A 25 -6.98 0.97 -0.91
C LEU A 25 -8.46 1.05 -0.47
N GLY A 26 -8.96 0.02 0.22
CA GLY A 26 -10.31 0.02 0.79
C GLY A 26 -10.54 1.20 1.72
N PHE A 27 -9.62 1.44 2.66
CA PHE A 27 -9.67 2.60 3.53
C PHE A 27 -9.54 3.93 2.78
N CYS A 28 -8.74 4.01 1.71
CA CYS A 28 -8.67 5.20 0.87
C CYS A 28 -10.03 5.54 0.24
N ILE A 29 -10.77 4.53 -0.24
CA ILE A 29 -12.10 4.71 -0.83
C ILE A 29 -13.12 5.12 0.24
N VAL A 30 -13.13 4.42 1.39
CA VAL A 30 -14.01 4.77 2.52
C VAL A 30 -13.76 6.20 2.98
N ASN A 31 -12.49 6.58 3.14
CA ASN A 31 -12.13 7.92 3.58
C ASN A 31 -12.56 8.99 2.57
N ALA A 32 -12.44 8.74 1.26
CA ALA A 32 -12.98 9.63 0.24
C ALA A 32 -14.52 9.75 0.24
N GLY A 33 -15.24 8.83 0.88
CA GLY A 33 -16.70 8.92 1.06
C GLY A 33 -17.14 9.77 2.26
N THR A 34 -16.24 10.04 3.20
CA THR A 34 -16.55 10.80 4.44
C THR A 34 -16.82 12.28 4.16
N ASP A 35 -17.67 12.93 4.96
CA ASP A 35 -18.05 14.33 4.74
C ASP A 35 -16.85 15.28 4.73
N SER A 36 -15.87 15.03 5.62
CA SER A 36 -14.67 15.85 5.74
C SER A 36 -13.75 15.77 4.54
N PHE A 37 -13.69 14.62 3.86
CA PHE A 37 -12.74 14.36 2.78
C PHE A 37 -13.38 14.16 1.39
N ARG A 38 -14.72 14.16 1.29
CA ARG A 38 -15.44 13.94 0.03
C ARG A 38 -15.11 14.95 -1.06
N LYS A 39 -14.79 16.18 -0.68
CA LYS A 39 -14.37 17.23 -1.63
C LYS A 39 -12.98 16.99 -2.22
N ILE A 40 -12.11 16.26 -1.50
CA ILE A 40 -10.78 15.85 -1.98
C ILE A 40 -10.90 14.57 -2.80
N GLY A 41 -11.74 13.63 -2.35
CA GLY A 41 -11.93 12.34 -3.00
C GLY A 41 -10.67 11.48 -2.99
N THR A 42 -10.65 10.44 -3.83
CA THR A 42 -9.44 9.64 -4.07
C THR A 42 -8.96 9.90 -5.49
N SER A 43 -7.71 10.32 -5.64
CA SER A 43 -7.11 10.54 -6.95
C SER A 43 -7.11 9.23 -7.77
N PRO A 44 -7.46 9.27 -9.07
CA PRO A 44 -7.38 8.11 -9.96
C PRO A 44 -5.99 7.47 -9.97
N VAL A 45 -4.94 8.26 -9.72
CA VAL A 45 -3.56 7.80 -9.62
C VAL A 45 -3.36 6.86 -8.42
N VAL A 46 -3.99 7.15 -7.27
CA VAL A 46 -3.89 6.28 -6.08
C VAL A 46 -4.51 4.92 -6.37
N ILE A 47 -5.69 4.91 -7.02
CA ILE A 47 -6.39 3.68 -7.39
C ILE A 47 -5.56 2.91 -8.41
N GLY A 48 -5.11 3.58 -9.48
CA GLY A 48 -4.30 2.96 -10.53
C GLY A 48 -3.01 2.35 -9.99
N CYS A 49 -2.25 3.10 -9.19
CA CYS A 49 -1.02 2.61 -8.58
C CYS A 49 -1.26 1.46 -7.58
N ALA A 50 -2.31 1.54 -6.74
CA ALA A 50 -2.62 0.45 -5.82
C ALA A 50 -3.00 -0.84 -6.57
N VAL A 51 -3.81 -0.74 -7.63
CA VAL A 51 -4.19 -1.89 -8.46
C VAL A 51 -2.96 -2.47 -9.17
N ILE A 52 -2.11 -1.62 -9.77
CA ILE A 52 -0.85 -2.05 -10.40
C ILE A 52 0.04 -2.77 -9.39
N ALA A 53 0.18 -2.25 -8.18
CA ALA A 53 0.98 -2.88 -7.14
C ALA A 53 0.45 -4.26 -6.74
N ILE A 54 -0.87 -4.38 -6.53
CA ILE A 54 -1.50 -5.66 -6.18
C ILE A 54 -1.33 -6.68 -7.30
N LEU A 55 -1.58 -6.28 -8.55
CA LEU A 55 -1.41 -7.15 -9.72
C LEU A 55 0.05 -7.59 -9.89
N ALA A 56 1.00 -6.67 -9.71
CA ALA A 56 2.43 -6.98 -9.72
C ALA A 56 2.79 -8.00 -8.63
N LEU A 57 2.30 -7.81 -7.39
CA LEU A 57 2.57 -8.76 -6.30
C LEU A 57 1.99 -10.16 -6.56
N VAL A 58 0.77 -10.23 -7.10
CA VAL A 58 0.14 -11.51 -7.47
C VAL A 58 0.92 -12.18 -8.61
N LEU A 59 1.29 -11.41 -9.63
CA LEU A 59 2.01 -11.93 -10.79
C LEU A 59 3.43 -12.38 -10.39
N ARG A 60 4.08 -11.72 -9.42
CA ARG A 60 5.35 -12.18 -8.82
C ARG A 60 5.21 -13.59 -8.24
N VAL A 61 4.13 -13.87 -7.50
CA VAL A 61 3.87 -15.19 -6.90
C VAL A 61 3.71 -16.27 -7.97
N VAL A 62 3.10 -15.94 -9.12
CA VAL A 62 2.91 -16.89 -10.23
C VAL A 62 4.23 -17.12 -10.99
N LEU A 63 5.02 -16.07 -11.21
CA LEU A 63 6.25 -16.13 -12.02
C LEU A 63 7.48 -16.71 -11.28
N ASP A 64 7.46 -16.74 -9.94
CA ASP A 64 8.55 -17.29 -9.11
C ASP A 64 8.93 -18.74 -9.50
N LYS A 65 7.99 -19.50 -10.10
CA LYS A 65 8.21 -20.87 -10.58
C LYS A 65 8.96 -20.98 -11.93
N LYS A 66 9.14 -19.87 -12.67
CA LYS A 66 9.62 -19.91 -14.07
C LYS A 66 10.72 -18.90 -14.43
N LEU A 67 10.79 -17.72 -13.78
CA LEU A 67 11.79 -16.69 -14.13
C LEU A 67 12.07 -15.71 -12.97
N ALA A 68 13.22 -15.86 -12.29
CA ALA A 68 13.61 -15.06 -11.12
C ALA A 68 13.78 -13.56 -11.43
N ILE A 69 14.40 -13.21 -12.57
CA ILE A 69 14.63 -11.81 -12.98
C ILE A 69 13.32 -11.03 -13.17
N ALA A 70 12.29 -11.68 -13.71
CA ALA A 70 10.99 -11.04 -13.90
C ALA A 70 10.25 -10.84 -12.56
N ALA A 71 10.45 -11.75 -11.60
CA ALA A 71 9.88 -11.63 -10.25
C ALA A 71 10.48 -10.44 -9.48
N ASP A 72 11.78 -10.19 -9.65
CA ASP A 72 12.47 -9.06 -8.99
C ASP A 72 12.06 -7.71 -9.57
N ALA A 73 12.00 -7.59 -10.90
CA ALA A 73 11.51 -6.38 -11.56
C ALA A 73 10.09 -6.02 -11.11
N MET A 74 9.25 -7.03 -10.86
CA MET A 74 7.88 -6.84 -10.44
C MET A 74 7.74 -6.34 -9.01
N SER A 75 8.64 -6.76 -8.10
CA SER A 75 8.72 -6.22 -6.74
C SER A 75 9.09 -4.74 -6.72
N VAL A 76 9.95 -4.32 -7.65
CA VAL A 76 10.36 -2.92 -7.81
C VAL A 76 9.18 -2.09 -8.30
N VAL A 77 8.47 -2.56 -9.34
CA VAL A 77 7.26 -1.89 -9.84
C VAL A 77 6.20 -1.77 -8.75
N ALA A 78 5.94 -2.84 -7.99
CA ALA A 78 5.02 -2.82 -6.87
C ALA A 78 5.42 -1.81 -5.79
N GLY A 79 6.72 -1.75 -5.46
CA GLY A 79 7.26 -0.80 -4.49
C GLY A 79 7.07 0.66 -4.90
N ILE A 80 7.45 0.99 -6.14
CA ILE A 80 7.28 2.34 -6.68
C ILE A 80 5.79 2.72 -6.68
N ALA A 81 4.93 1.82 -7.16
CA ALA A 81 3.50 2.07 -7.21
C ALA A 81 2.89 2.28 -5.81
N LEU A 82 3.26 1.48 -4.81
CA LEU A 82 2.81 1.69 -3.42
C LEU A 82 3.26 3.03 -2.85
N VAL A 83 4.50 3.44 -3.09
CA VAL A 83 5.02 4.74 -2.63
C VAL A 83 4.30 5.90 -3.30
N VAL A 84 4.07 5.83 -4.62
CA VAL A 84 3.32 6.85 -5.36
C VAL A 84 1.87 6.93 -4.85
N ALA A 85 1.22 5.78 -4.63
CA ALA A 85 -0.12 5.73 -4.07
C ALA A 85 -0.18 6.37 -2.67
N ALA A 86 0.77 6.05 -1.78
CA ALA A 86 0.84 6.65 -0.45
C ALA A 86 1.05 8.17 -0.50
N ALA A 87 2.01 8.64 -1.31
CA ALA A 87 2.29 10.07 -1.45
C ALA A 87 1.06 10.84 -1.96
N GLN A 88 0.45 10.36 -3.04
CA GLN A 88 -0.73 11.00 -3.64
C GLN A 88 -1.97 10.96 -2.75
N PHE A 89 -2.06 9.97 -1.85
CA PHE A 89 -3.14 9.90 -0.86
C PHE A 89 -2.92 10.89 0.29
N ILE A 90 -1.69 11.02 0.79
CA ILE A 90 -1.37 11.85 1.96
C ILE A 90 -1.37 13.33 1.60
N SER A 91 -0.71 13.72 0.50
CA SER A 91 -0.45 15.12 0.14
C SER A 91 -1.68 16.03 0.20
N PRO A 92 -2.83 15.71 -0.44
CA PRO A 92 -3.99 16.59 -0.40
C PRO A 92 -4.73 16.56 0.95
N ARG A 93 -4.47 15.56 1.80
CA ARG A 93 -5.18 15.35 3.06
C ARG A 93 -4.54 16.06 4.24
N VAL A 94 -3.24 16.39 4.18
CA VAL A 94 -2.51 17.05 5.28
C VAL A 94 -3.21 18.33 5.78
N ASN A 95 -3.62 19.21 4.86
CA ASN A 95 -4.25 20.48 5.24
C ASN A 95 -5.62 20.26 5.93
N THR A 96 -6.39 19.28 5.45
CA THR A 96 -7.69 18.94 6.03
C THR A 96 -7.53 18.29 7.40
N ILE A 97 -6.52 17.43 7.57
CA ILE A 97 -6.19 16.83 8.86
C ILE A 97 -5.82 17.92 9.89
N ALA A 98 -4.97 18.88 9.49
CA ALA A 98 -4.62 20.02 10.35
C ALA A 98 -5.87 20.83 10.74
N SER A 99 -6.76 21.13 9.79
CA SER A 99 -8.02 21.83 10.07
C SER A 99 -8.93 21.08 11.04
N ILE A 100 -9.04 19.75 10.93
CA ILE A 100 -9.83 18.92 11.85
C ILE A 100 -9.25 18.96 13.25
N MET A 101 -7.92 18.85 13.39
CA MET A 101 -7.28 18.85 14.70
C MET A 101 -7.39 20.21 15.41
N THR A 102 -7.35 21.32 14.67
CA THR A 102 -7.33 22.67 15.25
C THR A 102 -8.70 23.34 15.36
N PHE A 103 -9.56 23.22 14.35
CA PHE A 103 -10.77 24.05 14.23
C PHE A 103 -12.07 23.24 14.26
N THR A 104 -12.10 22.09 13.58
CA THR A 104 -13.31 21.27 13.45
C THR A 104 -13.15 19.95 14.17
N ASN A 105 -12.78 20.00 15.46
CA ASN A 105 -12.47 18.85 16.30
C ASN A 105 -13.73 18.34 17.03
N ASN A 106 -14.52 17.48 16.39
CA ASN A 106 -15.71 16.88 16.99
C ASN A 106 -15.76 15.36 16.70
N ALA A 107 -16.74 14.67 17.27
CA ALA A 107 -16.85 13.20 17.15
C ALA A 107 -16.96 12.70 15.69
N GLN A 108 -17.65 13.44 14.81
CA GLN A 108 -17.86 13.04 13.42
C GLN A 108 -16.59 13.26 12.58
N THR A 109 -15.98 14.44 12.67
CA THR A 109 -14.74 14.74 11.93
C THR A 109 -13.55 13.92 12.42
N MET A 110 -13.55 13.51 13.68
CA MET A 110 -12.57 12.58 14.22
C MET A 110 -12.74 11.14 13.73
N ALA A 111 -13.98 10.69 13.54
CA ALA A 111 -14.24 9.41 12.89
C ALA A 111 -13.76 9.43 11.42
N ASP A 112 -14.05 10.51 10.70
CA ASP A 112 -13.57 10.70 9.33
C ASP A 112 -12.04 10.67 9.25
N LEU A 113 -11.38 11.37 10.18
CA LEU A 113 -9.92 11.42 10.29
C LEU A 113 -9.31 10.04 10.56
N SER A 114 -9.94 9.23 11.41
CA SER A 114 -9.48 7.89 11.75
C SER A 114 -9.33 7.01 10.50
N SER A 115 -10.31 7.04 9.59
CA SER A 115 -10.24 6.30 8.32
C SER A 115 -9.10 6.77 7.40
N ALA A 116 -8.77 8.07 7.41
CA ALA A 116 -7.62 8.63 6.68
C ALA A 116 -6.29 8.11 7.24
N ILE A 117 -6.19 8.03 8.57
CA ILE A 117 -5.02 7.52 9.27
C ILE A 117 -4.85 6.02 8.99
N TYR A 118 -5.92 5.22 9.07
CA TYR A 118 -5.83 3.78 8.78
C TYR A 118 -5.42 3.50 7.33
N GLY A 119 -5.97 4.24 6.36
CA GLY A 119 -5.57 4.11 4.95
C GLY A 119 -4.10 4.47 4.73
N THR A 120 -3.64 5.55 5.35
CA THR A 120 -2.23 5.98 5.30
C THR A 120 -1.30 4.96 5.94
N ALA A 121 -1.63 4.49 7.15
CA ALA A 121 -0.84 3.51 7.87
C ALA A 121 -0.75 2.18 7.10
N ALA A 122 -1.86 1.69 6.55
CA ALA A 122 -1.88 0.46 5.76
C ALA A 122 -1.00 0.57 4.50
N LEU A 123 -1.08 1.68 3.75
CA LEU A 123 -0.22 1.87 2.58
C LEU A 123 1.27 1.94 2.95
N LEU A 124 1.62 2.61 4.04
CA LEU A 124 3.01 2.68 4.51
C LEU A 124 3.52 1.32 5.02
N ILE A 125 2.68 0.55 5.72
CA ILE A 125 3.02 -0.81 6.14
C ILE A 125 3.23 -1.70 4.91
N ALA A 126 2.39 -1.59 3.87
CA ALA A 126 2.59 -2.32 2.62
C ALA A 126 3.93 -1.98 1.96
N VAL A 127 4.36 -0.71 1.97
CA VAL A 127 5.69 -0.32 1.47
C VAL A 127 6.80 -1.05 2.24
N VAL A 128 6.74 -1.03 3.57
CA VAL A 128 7.75 -1.70 4.43
C VAL A 128 7.76 -3.21 4.17
N LEU A 129 6.59 -3.85 4.11
CA LEU A 129 6.47 -5.28 3.83
C LEU A 129 7.01 -5.63 2.44
N ASN A 130 6.77 -4.80 1.42
CA ASN A 130 7.32 -5.01 0.07
C ASN A 130 8.85 -4.96 0.09
N ILE A 131 9.44 -4.03 0.84
CA ILE A 131 10.90 -3.92 0.99
C ILE A 131 11.46 -5.20 1.63
N ILE A 132 10.87 -5.65 2.73
CA ILE A 132 11.31 -6.88 3.42
C ILE A 132 11.12 -8.11 2.50
N ALA A 133 10.01 -8.19 1.78
CA ALA A 133 9.73 -9.25 0.81
C ALA A 133 10.79 -9.27 -0.31
N ALA A 134 11.20 -8.10 -0.81
CA ALA A 134 12.22 -7.97 -1.82
C ALA A 134 13.58 -8.50 -1.35
N PHE A 135 14.00 -8.17 -0.12
CA PHE A 135 15.29 -8.65 0.43
C PHE A 135 15.27 -10.13 0.82
N THR A 136 14.15 -10.65 1.29
CA THR A 136 14.03 -12.06 1.70
C THR A 136 13.93 -13.02 0.51
N ASN A 137 13.47 -12.54 -0.65
CA ASN A 137 13.36 -13.32 -1.89
C ASN A 137 14.58 -13.16 -2.82
N VAL A 138 15.69 -12.55 -2.36
CA VAL A 138 16.93 -12.51 -3.15
C VAL A 138 17.40 -13.95 -3.36
N ASN A 139 17.33 -14.38 -4.61
CA ASN A 139 17.89 -15.63 -5.06
C ASN A 139 19.42 -15.50 -4.99
N GLU A 140 20.10 -16.34 -4.22
CA GLU A 140 21.56 -16.45 -4.31
C GLU A 140 21.88 -16.79 -5.77
N GLN A 141 22.54 -15.86 -6.46
CA GLN A 141 22.98 -16.01 -7.85
C GLN A 141 24.06 -17.08 -7.95
#